data_AF-A0A3C0DKH8-F1
#
_entry.id   AF-A0A3C0DKH8-F1
#
_cell.length_a   1.000
_cell.length_b   1.000
_cell.length_c   1.000
_cell.angle_alpha   90.00
_cell.angle_beta   90.00
_cell.angle_gamma   90.00
#
_symmetry.space_group_name_H-M   'P 1'
#
loop_
_entity.id
_entity.type
_entity.pdbx_description
1 polymer ?
#
loop_
_entity_poly.entity_id
_entity_poly.type
_entity_poly.pdbx_seq_one_letter_code
_entity_poly.pdbx_strand_id
1 'polypeptide(L)'
;MRKMQLQAAFLLLISSASAFWLTGCWDAREIDRRAFIFVMGIDLKEDGLYRVSAIAVRGRNPDSSVGTTTNDAASKAPVMIAQGRTVAEAMDALAGNSARSIDWGNLRSIILGETLSQKGVNEIVHTALADPRTPADVILFQAQGPAEAIVRSEPTGEEHLQAWLDHYRSKSSTETPAHFFVPAWQFRAQINNPGKDAYLGAIALHEGAPAPMSGGVECAPQPLLSGVAAFQSDRLRGFLNAD
;
A
#
# COMPACT_ATOMS: atom_id res chain seq x y z
N MET A 1 16.76 -46.72 47.64
CA MET A 1 15.40 -46.64 47.07
C MET A 1 14.84 -45.22 47.05
N ARG A 2 14.72 -44.51 48.19
CA ARG A 2 14.13 -43.13 48.24
C ARG A 2 14.86 -42.08 47.38
N LYS A 3 16.21 -42.07 47.36
CA LYS A 3 17.02 -41.15 46.53
C LYS A 3 16.80 -41.34 45.01
N MET A 4 16.69 -42.59 44.55
CA MET A 4 16.42 -42.90 43.15
C MET A 4 15.01 -42.45 42.73
N GLN A 5 14.02 -42.54 43.63
CA GLN A 5 12.67 -42.04 43.35
C GLN A 5 12.61 -40.50 43.29
N LEU A 6 13.37 -39.80 44.13
CA LEU A 6 13.51 -38.34 44.07
C LEU A 6 14.21 -37.87 42.79
N GLN A 7 15.27 -38.57 42.35
CA GLN A 7 15.95 -38.26 41.09
C GLN A 7 15.06 -38.50 39.87
N ALA A 8 14.30 -39.60 39.86
CA ALA A 8 13.34 -39.89 38.80
C ALA A 8 12.20 -38.86 38.74
N ALA A 9 11.67 -38.45 39.89
CA ALA A 9 10.65 -37.40 39.97
C ALA A 9 11.17 -36.05 39.46
N PHE A 10 12.41 -35.68 39.80
CA PHE A 10 13.04 -34.45 39.35
C PHE A 10 13.29 -34.43 37.83
N LEU A 11 13.75 -35.56 37.25
CA LEU A 11 13.91 -35.71 35.80
C LEU A 11 12.59 -35.64 35.04
N LEU A 12 11.52 -36.24 35.59
CA LEU A 12 10.17 -36.13 35.04
C LEU A 12 9.64 -34.68 35.09
N LEU A 13 9.94 -33.96 36.17
CA LEU A 13 9.54 -32.55 36.33
C LEU A 13 10.27 -31.64 35.33
N ILE A 14 11.57 -31.85 35.12
CA ILE A 14 12.36 -31.13 34.12
C ILE A 14 11.88 -31.45 32.70
N SER A 15 11.60 -32.73 32.39
CA SER A 15 11.09 -33.15 31.08
C SER A 15 9.68 -32.63 30.80
N SER A 16 8.84 -32.52 31.82
CA SER A 16 7.51 -31.92 31.71
C SER A 16 7.59 -30.41 31.54
N ALA A 17 8.49 -29.74 32.29
CA ALA A 17 8.73 -28.32 32.15
C ALA A 17 9.26 -27.97 30.75
N SER A 18 10.21 -28.71 30.19
CA SER A 18 10.74 -28.42 28.84
C SER A 18 9.69 -28.57 27.73
N ALA A 19 8.67 -29.44 27.90
CA ALA A 19 7.56 -29.56 26.95
C ALA A 19 6.71 -28.27 26.85
N PHE A 20 6.59 -27.48 27.92
CA PHE A 20 5.91 -26.18 27.86
C PHE A 20 6.70 -25.14 27.07
N TRP A 21 8.04 -25.22 27.05
CA TRP A 21 8.91 -24.27 26.34
C TRP A 21 9.09 -24.62 24.86
N LEU A 22 8.65 -25.81 24.42
CA LEU A 22 8.65 -26.27 23.03
C LEU A 22 7.35 -25.93 22.27
N THR A 23 6.43 -25.17 22.87
CA THR A 23 5.18 -24.69 22.21
C THR A 23 5.42 -23.51 21.24
N GLY A 24 6.59 -23.46 20.61
CA GLY A 24 6.97 -22.42 19.65
C GLY A 24 6.33 -22.64 18.28
N CYS A 25 5.77 -21.55 17.74
CA CYS A 25 5.18 -21.39 16.40
C CYS A 25 3.72 -21.83 16.18
N TRP A 26 2.83 -21.62 17.16
CA TRP A 26 1.39 -21.78 16.95
C TRP A 26 0.80 -20.81 15.89
N ASP A 27 1.44 -19.67 15.64
CA ASP A 27 0.97 -18.66 14.67
C ASP A 27 1.92 -18.48 13.47
N ALA A 28 2.62 -19.55 13.08
CA ALA A 28 3.39 -19.55 11.85
C ALA A 28 2.42 -19.46 10.66
N ARG A 29 2.32 -18.25 10.09
CA ARG A 29 1.54 -17.97 8.88
C ARG A 29 2.49 -17.94 7.70
N GLU A 30 2.33 -18.92 6.82
CA GLU A 30 3.14 -19.13 5.62
C GLU A 30 3.12 -17.90 4.69
N ILE A 31 4.31 -17.40 4.31
CA ILE A 31 4.49 -16.19 3.48
C ILE A 31 3.82 -16.35 2.12
N ASP A 32 3.83 -17.57 1.57
CA ASP A 32 3.27 -17.87 0.25
C ASP A 32 1.74 -17.73 0.17
N ARG A 33 1.06 -17.82 1.33
CA ARG A 33 -0.40 -17.66 1.43
C ARG A 33 -0.84 -16.20 1.59
N ARG A 34 0.10 -15.26 1.60
CA ARG A 34 -0.17 -13.83 1.74
C ARG A 34 -0.04 -13.08 0.42
N ALA A 35 -0.83 -12.03 0.30
CA ALA A 35 -0.68 -10.97 -0.70
C ALA A 35 -0.35 -9.68 0.05
N PHE A 36 0.85 -9.13 -0.18
CA PHE A 36 1.27 -7.89 0.46
C PHE A 36 0.79 -6.71 -0.36
N ILE A 37 0.10 -5.78 0.30
CA ILE A 37 -0.33 -4.53 -0.34
C ILE A 37 0.65 -3.43 0.03
N PHE A 38 1.22 -2.78 -0.99
CA PHE A 38 2.17 -1.68 -0.81
C PHE A 38 1.56 -0.32 -1.16
N VAL A 39 0.75 -0.28 -2.23
CA VAL A 39 0.03 0.92 -2.67
C VAL A 39 -1.46 0.64 -2.72
N MET A 40 -2.23 1.59 -2.21
CA MET A 40 -3.67 1.65 -2.32
C MET A 40 -4.09 2.95 -2.99
N GLY A 41 -5.08 2.89 -3.87
CA GLY A 41 -5.81 4.03 -4.40
C GLY A 41 -7.23 4.03 -3.86
N ILE A 42 -7.74 5.20 -3.49
CA ILE A 42 -9.11 5.38 -3.00
C ILE A 42 -9.80 6.41 -3.89
N ASP A 43 -10.85 5.98 -4.57
CA ASP A 43 -11.71 6.82 -5.40
C ASP A 43 -13.14 6.85 -4.84
N LEU A 44 -13.87 7.91 -5.17
CA LEU A 44 -15.32 8.00 -4.93
C LEU A 44 -16.05 7.97 -6.26
N LYS A 45 -16.98 7.03 -6.40
CA LYS A 45 -17.78 6.85 -7.61
C LYS A 45 -19.02 7.71 -7.60
N GLU A 46 -19.63 7.86 -8.78
CA GLU A 46 -20.81 8.70 -8.98
C GLU A 46 -22.03 8.19 -8.19
N ASP A 47 -22.12 6.88 -8.00
CA ASP A 47 -23.13 6.20 -7.17
C ASP A 47 -22.91 6.37 -5.65
N GLY A 48 -21.86 7.09 -5.25
CA GLY A 48 -21.52 7.35 -3.85
C GLY A 48 -20.73 6.22 -3.18
N LEU A 49 -20.34 5.17 -3.91
CA LEU A 49 -19.52 4.09 -3.37
C LEU A 49 -18.03 4.44 -3.42
N TYR A 50 -17.31 4.03 -2.38
CA TYR A 50 -15.86 4.05 -2.39
C TYR A 50 -15.35 2.90 -3.24
N ARG A 51 -14.38 3.19 -4.10
CA ARG A 51 -13.62 2.19 -4.85
C ARG A 51 -12.19 2.17 -4.31
N VAL A 52 -11.73 0.99 -3.92
CA VAL A 52 -10.35 0.78 -3.50
C VAL A 52 -9.65 -0.07 -4.56
N SER A 53 -8.51 0.43 -5.05
CA SER A 53 -7.59 -0.29 -5.93
C SER A 53 -6.28 -0.57 -5.21
N ALA A 54 -5.74 -1.78 -5.29
CA ALA A 54 -4.54 -2.14 -4.55
C ALA A 54 -3.59 -3.01 -5.38
N ILE A 55 -2.29 -2.74 -5.30
CA ILE A 55 -1.26 -3.59 -5.92
C ILE A 55 -0.96 -4.74 -4.97
N ALA A 56 -1.29 -5.96 -5.40
CA ALA A 56 -0.98 -7.17 -4.66
C ALA A 56 0.35 -7.75 -5.13
N VAL A 57 1.39 -7.61 -4.31
CA VAL A 57 2.68 -8.26 -4.56
C VAL A 57 2.67 -9.63 -3.89
N ARG A 58 3.00 -10.66 -4.66
CA ARG A 58 3.12 -12.03 -4.16
C ARG A 58 4.48 -12.18 -3.47
N GLY A 59 4.50 -12.78 -2.28
CA GLY A 59 5.76 -13.29 -1.73
C GLY A 59 6.39 -14.25 -2.73
N ARG A 60 7.59 -13.93 -3.23
CA ARG A 60 8.31 -14.79 -4.17
C ARG A 60 9.07 -15.81 -3.36
N ASN A 61 8.74 -17.08 -3.51
CA ASN A 61 9.47 -18.16 -2.88
C ASN A 61 10.82 -18.33 -3.62
N PRO A 62 11.99 -18.17 -2.96
CA PRO A 62 13.30 -18.19 -3.62
C PRO A 62 13.65 -19.53 -4.30
N ASP A 63 12.95 -20.62 -3.97
CA ASP A 63 13.18 -21.97 -4.53
C ASP A 63 12.42 -22.29 -5.84
N SER A 64 11.69 -21.33 -6.41
CA SER A 64 10.88 -21.57 -7.63
C SER A 64 11.68 -21.63 -8.94
N SER A 65 13.00 -21.77 -8.90
CA SER A 65 13.88 -21.88 -10.09
C SER A 65 14.07 -23.30 -10.62
N VAL A 66 13.11 -24.21 -10.44
CA VAL A 66 13.19 -25.55 -11.03
C VAL A 66 11.87 -25.90 -11.74
N GLY A 67 11.88 -25.64 -13.05
CA GLY A 67 11.15 -26.41 -14.05
C GLY A 67 9.65 -26.19 -14.13
N THR A 68 9.21 -25.29 -15.02
CA THR A 68 8.34 -25.63 -16.16
C THR A 68 8.40 -24.46 -17.14
N THR A 69 8.76 -24.75 -18.39
CA THR A 69 8.72 -23.81 -19.52
C THR A 69 7.28 -23.43 -19.85
N THR A 70 6.95 -22.14 -19.76
CA THR A 70 6.01 -21.44 -20.66
C THR A 70 6.06 -19.94 -20.32
N ASN A 71 6.47 -19.13 -21.29
CA ASN A 71 6.28 -17.67 -21.41
C ASN A 71 5.80 -16.92 -20.16
N ASP A 72 6.68 -16.15 -19.51
CA ASP A 72 6.25 -15.01 -18.70
C ASP A 72 7.15 -13.81 -19.01
N ALA A 73 6.71 -13.02 -19.99
CA ALA A 73 7.05 -11.60 -20.01
C ALA A 73 6.67 -11.02 -18.63
N ALA A 74 7.63 -10.36 -17.96
CA ALA A 74 7.47 -9.54 -16.76
C ALA A 74 6.10 -9.70 -16.06
N SER A 75 5.98 -10.66 -15.14
CA SER A 75 4.71 -11.01 -14.50
C SER A 75 4.17 -9.82 -13.69
N LYS A 76 3.30 -9.05 -14.35
CA LYS A 76 2.63 -7.84 -13.85
C LYS A 76 2.02 -8.10 -12.48
N ALA A 77 2.31 -7.25 -11.49
CA ALA A 77 1.63 -7.32 -10.20
C ALA A 77 0.13 -7.03 -10.41
N PRO A 78 -0.78 -7.96 -10.10
CA PRO A 78 -2.19 -7.75 -10.37
C PRO A 78 -2.75 -6.63 -9.49
N VAL A 79 -3.45 -5.67 -10.13
CA VAL A 79 -4.23 -4.65 -9.42
C VAL A 79 -5.60 -5.23 -9.08
N MET A 80 -5.88 -5.35 -7.78
CA MET A 80 -7.17 -5.78 -7.28
C MET A 80 -8.08 -4.58 -7.04
N ILE A 81 -9.38 -4.74 -7.28
CA ILE A 81 -10.37 -3.69 -7.09
C ILE A 81 -11.61 -4.23 -6.40
N ALA A 82 -12.11 -3.49 -5.41
CA ALA A 82 -13.45 -3.69 -4.88
C ALA A 82 -14.10 -2.36 -4.52
N GLN A 83 -15.40 -2.43 -4.20
CA GLN A 83 -16.20 -1.29 -3.81
C GLN A 83 -16.93 -1.57 -2.50
N GLY A 84 -17.29 -0.50 -1.79
CA GLY A 84 -18.05 -0.56 -0.54
C GLY A 84 -18.64 0.80 -0.19
N ARG A 85 -19.55 0.83 0.79
CA ARG A 85 -20.14 2.08 1.31
C ARG A 85 -19.15 2.83 2.21
N THR A 86 -18.14 2.14 2.71
CA THR A 86 -16.99 2.72 3.43
C THR A 86 -15.69 2.19 2.84
N VAL A 87 -14.57 2.87 3.08
CA VAL A 87 -13.24 2.38 2.69
C VAL A 87 -12.94 1.02 3.35
N ALA A 88 -13.32 0.84 4.61
CA ALA A 88 -13.15 -0.43 5.32
C ALA A 88 -13.95 -1.57 4.67
N GLU A 89 -15.21 -1.33 4.27
CA GLU A 89 -16.02 -2.33 3.56
C GLU A 89 -15.41 -2.69 2.20
N ALA A 90 -14.86 -1.71 1.47
CA ALA A 90 -14.16 -1.96 0.21
C ALA A 90 -12.85 -2.76 0.42
N MET A 91 -12.10 -2.49 1.51
CA MET A 91 -10.93 -3.28 1.90
C MET A 91 -11.29 -4.73 2.28
N ASP A 92 -12.40 -4.92 2.99
CA ASP A 92 -12.88 -6.25 3.37
C ASP A 92 -13.40 -7.01 2.14
N ALA A 93 -14.06 -6.33 1.20
CA ALA A 93 -14.47 -6.90 -0.08
C ALA A 93 -13.26 -7.31 -0.94
N LEU A 94 -12.19 -6.50 -0.96
CA LEU A 94 -10.91 -6.89 -1.57
C LEU A 94 -10.36 -8.17 -0.94
N ALA A 95 -10.35 -8.26 0.39
CA ALA A 95 -9.88 -9.44 1.11
C ALA A 95 -10.72 -10.68 0.83
N GLY A 96 -12.05 -10.54 0.78
CA GLY A 96 -12.97 -11.64 0.47
C GLY A 96 -12.85 -12.15 -0.96
N ASN A 97 -12.50 -11.27 -1.91
CA ASN A 97 -12.32 -11.63 -3.32
C ASN A 97 -10.90 -12.14 -3.66
N SER A 98 -9.97 -12.08 -2.71
CA SER A 98 -8.60 -12.54 -2.90
C SER A 98 -8.47 -14.02 -2.56
N ALA A 99 -7.80 -14.78 -3.44
CA ALA A 99 -7.44 -16.18 -3.17
C ALA A 99 -6.39 -16.32 -2.04
N ARG A 100 -5.72 -15.23 -1.66
CA ARG A 100 -4.71 -15.15 -0.61
C ARG A 100 -5.14 -14.21 0.50
N SER A 101 -4.65 -14.44 1.72
CA SER A 101 -4.88 -13.51 2.82
C SER A 101 -4.15 -12.19 2.54
N ILE A 102 -4.88 -11.08 2.51
CA ILE A 102 -4.31 -9.76 2.28
C ILE A 102 -3.62 -9.27 3.55
N ASP A 103 -2.39 -8.79 3.40
CA ASP A 103 -1.62 -8.13 4.46
C ASP A 103 -1.49 -6.64 4.17
N TRP A 104 -2.17 -5.83 4.97
CA TRP A 104 -2.14 -4.36 4.91
C TRP A 104 -1.00 -3.76 5.73
N GLY A 105 -0.30 -4.55 6.55
CA GLY A 105 0.78 -4.04 7.41
C GLY A 105 2.00 -3.54 6.65
N ASN A 106 2.08 -3.80 5.34
CA ASN A 106 3.11 -3.28 4.44
C ASN A 106 2.63 -2.13 3.56
N LEU A 107 1.42 -1.60 3.79
CA LEU A 107 0.91 -0.47 3.04
C LEU A 107 1.78 0.77 3.32
N ARG A 108 2.45 1.27 2.27
CA ARG A 108 3.38 2.41 2.36
C ARG A 108 2.79 3.69 1.79
N SER A 109 1.89 3.56 0.81
CA SER A 109 1.36 4.70 0.08
C SER A 109 -0.15 4.57 -0.13
N ILE A 110 -0.90 5.63 0.17
CA ILE A 110 -2.32 5.77 -0.18
C ILE A 110 -2.45 6.96 -1.14
N ILE A 111 -3.09 6.71 -2.28
CA ILE A 111 -3.34 7.71 -3.32
C ILE A 111 -4.83 8.06 -3.28
N LEU A 112 -5.15 9.33 -3.05
CA LEU A 112 -6.52 9.82 -2.99
C LEU A 112 -6.94 10.33 -4.37
N GLY A 113 -8.09 9.86 -4.86
CA GLY A 113 -8.66 10.28 -6.13
C GLY A 113 -9.09 11.75 -6.09
N GLU A 114 -9.05 12.42 -7.24
CA GLU A 114 -9.35 13.85 -7.30
C GLU A 114 -10.80 14.18 -6.92
N THR A 115 -11.78 13.50 -7.53
CA THR A 115 -13.20 13.68 -7.23
C THR A 115 -13.50 13.44 -5.75
N LEU A 116 -12.80 12.48 -5.16
CA LEU A 116 -12.92 12.20 -3.74
C LEU A 116 -12.44 13.39 -2.91
N SER A 117 -11.23 13.85 -3.17
CA SER A 117 -10.63 14.93 -2.40
C SER A 117 -11.34 16.27 -2.57
N GLN A 118 -11.97 16.53 -3.72
CA GLN A 118 -12.79 17.72 -3.92
C GLN A 118 -14.05 17.73 -3.03
N LYS A 119 -14.65 16.55 -2.76
CA LYS A 119 -15.83 16.44 -1.88
C LYS A 119 -15.47 16.52 -0.39
N GLY A 120 -14.29 16.03 -0.03
CA GLY A 120 -13.74 16.07 1.33
C GLY A 120 -13.11 14.74 1.73
N VAL A 121 -11.97 14.81 2.41
CA VAL A 121 -11.19 13.62 2.79
C VAL A 121 -11.24 13.29 4.28
N ASN A 122 -11.88 14.12 5.11
CA ASN A 122 -11.76 14.00 6.56
C ASN A 122 -12.29 12.65 7.08
N GLU A 123 -13.47 12.23 6.62
CA GLU A 123 -14.05 10.93 6.99
C GLU A 123 -13.12 9.77 6.62
N ILE A 124 -12.47 9.86 5.46
CA ILE A 124 -11.63 8.80 4.92
C ILE A 124 -10.29 8.74 5.64
N VAL A 125 -9.67 9.90 5.84
CA VAL A 125 -8.43 10.00 6.62
C VAL A 125 -8.70 9.53 8.05
N HIS A 126 -9.88 9.81 8.61
CA HIS A 126 -10.28 9.28 9.91
C HIS A 126 -10.43 7.75 9.87
N THR A 127 -11.23 7.19 8.97
CA THR A 127 -11.49 5.75 8.89
C THR A 127 -10.25 4.94 8.52
N ALA A 128 -9.50 5.36 7.50
CA ALA A 128 -8.31 4.66 7.02
C ALA A 128 -7.17 4.67 8.06
N LEU A 129 -7.02 5.75 8.83
CA LEU A 129 -6.03 5.85 9.90
C LEU A 129 -6.51 5.34 11.26
N ALA A 130 -7.81 5.11 11.43
CA ALA A 130 -8.35 4.40 12.59
C ALA A 130 -8.22 2.89 12.44
N ASP A 131 -8.09 2.37 11.22
CA ASP A 131 -7.88 0.95 10.97
C ASP A 131 -6.50 0.51 11.48
N PRO A 132 -6.41 -0.39 12.48
CA PRO A 132 -5.14 -0.85 13.03
C PRO A 132 -4.30 -1.66 12.03
N ARG A 133 -4.88 -2.06 10.89
CA ARG A 133 -4.19 -2.76 9.80
C ARG A 133 -3.36 -1.80 8.94
N THR A 134 -3.65 -0.50 8.97
CA THR A 134 -2.95 0.56 8.23
C THR A 134 -1.75 1.06 9.04
N PRO A 135 -0.53 1.05 8.51
CA PRO A 135 0.63 1.64 9.18
C PRO A 135 0.46 3.14 9.45
N ALA A 136 0.84 3.59 10.64
CA ALA A 136 0.71 4.99 11.03
C ALA A 136 1.59 5.96 10.20
N ASP A 137 2.66 5.45 9.59
CA ASP A 137 3.63 6.18 8.77
C ASP A 137 3.34 6.11 7.26
N VAL A 138 2.17 5.60 6.87
CA VAL A 138 1.72 5.57 5.47
C VAL A 138 1.74 6.98 4.87
N ILE A 139 2.28 7.11 3.65
CA ILE A 139 2.33 8.38 2.93
C ILE A 139 1.06 8.58 2.13
N LEU A 140 0.53 9.80 2.17
CA LEU A 140 -0.61 10.20 1.35
C LEU A 140 -0.13 10.97 0.11
N PHE A 141 -0.73 10.65 -1.02
CA PHE A 141 -0.59 11.39 -2.27
C PHE A 141 -1.96 11.78 -2.81
N GLN A 142 -1.99 12.88 -3.56
CA GLN A 142 -3.16 13.30 -4.31
C GLN A 142 -3.00 12.91 -5.78
N ALA A 143 -3.96 12.19 -6.35
CA ALA A 143 -4.03 11.97 -7.78
C ALA A 143 -4.56 13.23 -8.50
N GLN A 144 -3.97 13.55 -9.66
CA GLN A 144 -4.64 14.33 -10.70
C GLN A 144 -5.45 13.35 -11.56
N GLY A 145 -6.77 13.34 -11.38
CA GLY A 145 -7.68 12.32 -11.90
C GLY A 145 -7.93 11.13 -10.95
N PRO A 146 -8.33 9.96 -11.49
CA PRO A 146 -8.64 8.77 -10.69
C PRO A 146 -7.39 8.14 -10.08
N ALA A 147 -7.43 7.81 -8.79
CA ALA A 147 -6.34 7.11 -8.11
C ALA A 147 -6.10 5.71 -8.72
N GLU A 148 -7.17 5.02 -9.13
CA GLU A 148 -7.11 3.74 -9.83
C GLU A 148 -6.16 3.79 -11.05
N ALA A 149 -6.18 4.87 -11.82
CA ALA A 149 -5.34 5.01 -13.01
C ALA A 149 -3.85 5.06 -12.65
N ILE A 150 -3.51 5.78 -11.58
CA ILE A 150 -2.13 5.86 -11.08
C ILE A 150 -1.69 4.51 -10.54
N VAL A 151 -2.53 3.83 -9.75
CA VAL A 151 -2.25 2.50 -9.21
C VAL A 151 -1.98 1.47 -10.31
N ARG A 152 -2.66 1.60 -11.46
CA ARG A 152 -2.46 0.75 -12.64
C ARG A 152 -1.26 1.13 -13.51
N SER A 153 -0.63 2.28 -13.25
CA SER A 153 0.51 2.73 -14.05
C SER A 153 1.72 1.83 -13.84
N GLU A 154 2.49 1.67 -14.91
CA GLU A 154 3.72 0.89 -14.95
C GLU A 154 4.89 1.87 -15.20
N PRO A 155 5.51 2.41 -14.13
CA PRO A 155 6.63 3.33 -14.27
C PRO A 155 7.80 2.66 -15.01
N THR A 156 8.28 3.30 -16.07
CA THR A 156 9.41 2.82 -16.85
C THR A 156 10.68 2.79 -16.00
N GLY A 157 11.36 1.65 -16.00
CA GLY A 157 12.62 1.46 -15.28
C GLY A 157 12.46 0.97 -13.83
N GLU A 158 11.24 0.79 -13.34
CA GLU A 158 10.96 0.27 -12.00
C GLU A 158 10.05 -0.97 -12.08
N GLU A 159 10.16 -1.89 -11.10
CA GLU A 159 9.38 -3.15 -11.11
C GLU A 159 7.88 -2.92 -10.87
N HIS A 160 7.54 -1.93 -10.03
CA HIS A 160 6.17 -1.57 -9.69
C HIS A 160 6.09 -0.13 -9.16
N LEU A 161 4.88 0.42 -9.08
CA LEU A 161 4.64 1.80 -8.60
C LEU A 161 5.25 2.08 -7.21
N GLN A 162 5.22 1.12 -6.28
CA GLN A 162 5.87 1.35 -4.97
C GLN A 162 7.38 1.54 -5.09
N ALA A 163 8.07 0.80 -5.97
CA ALA A 163 9.52 0.91 -6.14
C ALA A 163 9.86 2.29 -6.70
N TRP A 164 9.06 2.78 -7.64
CA TRP A 164 9.13 4.16 -8.13
C TRP A 164 8.94 5.17 -7.00
N LEU A 165 7.90 5.05 -6.16
CA LEU A 165 7.70 5.95 -5.01
C LEU A 165 8.88 5.91 -4.02
N ASP A 166 9.42 4.72 -3.73
CA ASP A 166 10.56 4.55 -2.84
C ASP A 166 11.85 5.13 -3.43
N HIS A 167 12.06 5.02 -4.74
CA HIS A 167 13.16 5.65 -5.46
C HIS A 167 13.17 7.16 -5.21
N TYR A 168 12.05 7.85 -5.51
CA TYR A 168 11.95 9.30 -5.32
C TYR A 168 12.01 9.69 -3.84
N ARG A 169 11.46 8.86 -2.95
CA ARG A 169 11.55 9.09 -1.51
C ARG A 169 12.98 9.01 -1.01
N SER A 170 13.78 8.06 -1.50
CA SER A 170 15.18 7.87 -1.10
C SER A 170 16.07 9.08 -1.45
N LYS A 171 15.67 9.82 -2.49
CA LYS A 171 16.33 11.05 -2.96
C LYS A 171 15.68 12.33 -2.45
N SER A 172 14.75 12.21 -1.51
CA SER A 172 14.11 13.37 -0.88
C SER A 172 15.16 14.26 -0.22
N SER A 173 14.99 15.58 -0.36
CA SER A 173 15.90 16.63 0.12
C SER A 173 17.10 16.95 -0.77
N THR A 174 17.55 16.02 -1.64
CA THR A 174 18.65 16.29 -2.59
C THR A 174 18.12 16.65 -3.98
N GLU A 175 17.20 15.84 -4.51
CA GLU A 175 16.67 15.97 -5.87
C GLU A 175 15.14 16.11 -5.87
N THR A 176 14.46 15.47 -4.93
CA THR A 176 12.99 15.54 -4.80
C THR A 176 12.60 16.37 -3.58
N PRO A 177 11.68 17.34 -3.71
CA PRO A 177 11.22 18.10 -2.56
C PRO A 177 10.58 17.19 -1.50
N ALA A 178 11.09 17.24 -0.26
CA ALA A 178 10.61 16.38 0.83
C ALA A 178 9.11 16.57 1.14
N HIS A 179 8.55 17.73 0.79
CA HIS A 179 7.14 18.04 1.00
C HIS A 179 6.18 17.25 0.09
N PHE A 180 6.67 16.48 -0.89
CA PHE A 180 5.83 15.54 -1.63
C PHE A 180 5.42 14.31 -0.80
N PHE A 181 6.22 13.92 0.19
CA PHE A 181 6.00 12.72 0.98
C PHE A 181 5.41 13.08 2.34
N VAL A 182 4.09 13.28 2.37
CA VAL A 182 3.37 13.68 3.59
C VAL A 182 2.80 12.45 4.30
N PRO A 183 3.27 12.12 5.52
CA PRO A 183 2.67 11.06 6.31
C PRO A 183 1.22 11.38 6.66
N ALA A 184 0.39 10.35 6.72
CA ALA A 184 -1.03 10.53 6.95
C ALA A 184 -1.37 11.17 8.31
N TRP A 185 -0.59 10.87 9.36
CA TRP A 185 -0.73 11.54 10.66
C TRP A 185 -0.46 13.05 10.57
N GLN A 186 0.51 13.47 9.75
CA GLN A 186 0.87 14.86 9.56
C GLN A 186 -0.23 15.58 8.77
N PHE A 187 -0.71 14.97 7.70
CA PHE A 187 -1.85 15.51 6.94
C PHE A 187 -3.09 15.65 7.82
N ARG A 188 -3.42 14.63 8.63
CA ARG A 188 -4.51 14.69 9.61
C ARG A 188 -4.31 15.82 10.62
N ALA A 189 -3.08 16.09 11.05
CA ALA A 189 -2.80 17.20 11.94
C ALA A 189 -2.99 18.56 11.24
N GLN A 190 -2.66 18.67 9.95
CA GLN A 190 -2.84 19.89 9.17
C GLN A 190 -4.32 20.21 8.95
N ILE A 191 -5.14 19.26 8.49
CA ILE A 191 -6.58 19.50 8.23
C ILE A 191 -7.36 19.92 9.49
N ASN A 192 -6.91 19.49 10.67
CA ASN A 192 -7.53 19.80 11.95
C ASN A 192 -6.98 21.09 12.60
N ASN A 193 -5.92 21.68 12.03
CA ASN A 193 -5.27 22.86 12.60
C ASN A 193 -5.60 24.11 11.76
N PRO A 194 -6.44 25.03 12.26
CA PRO A 194 -6.87 26.20 11.50
C PRO A 194 -5.73 27.19 11.16
N GLY A 195 -4.54 27.02 11.74
CA GLY A 195 -3.37 27.86 11.46
C GLY A 195 -2.44 27.35 10.36
N LYS A 196 -2.76 26.22 9.70
CA LYS A 196 -1.93 25.64 8.63
C LYS A 196 -2.80 25.12 7.50
N ASP A 197 -2.46 25.49 6.27
CA ASP A 197 -3.04 24.86 5.10
C ASP A 197 -2.51 23.43 4.94
N ALA A 198 -3.41 22.51 4.63
CA ALA A 198 -3.07 21.12 4.39
C ALA A 198 -2.64 20.93 2.94
N TYR A 199 -1.69 20.02 2.72
CA TYR A 199 -1.18 19.75 1.40
C TYR A 199 -0.71 18.31 1.26
N LEU A 200 -0.68 17.82 0.02
CA LEU A 200 -0.15 16.50 -0.33
C LEU A 200 0.73 16.61 -1.57
N GLY A 201 1.70 15.70 -1.75
CA GLY A 201 2.34 15.53 -3.05
C GLY A 201 1.32 15.11 -4.10
N ALA A 202 1.38 15.72 -5.28
CA ALA A 202 0.51 15.40 -6.39
C ALA A 202 1.21 14.41 -7.35
N ILE A 203 0.48 13.39 -7.78
CA ILE A 203 0.90 12.47 -8.84
C ILE A 203 -0.05 12.65 -10.03
N ALA A 204 0.52 12.88 -11.20
CA ALA A 204 -0.19 12.93 -12.47
C ALA A 204 0.28 11.80 -13.38
N LEU A 205 -0.54 11.45 -14.37
CA LEU A 205 -0.12 10.63 -15.49
C LEU A 205 0.18 11.53 -16.68
N HIS A 206 1.42 11.46 -17.17
CA HIS A 206 1.84 12.12 -18.40
C HIS A 206 1.92 11.10 -19.53
N GLU A 207 1.71 11.54 -20.77
CA GLU A 207 1.92 10.68 -21.94
C GLU A 207 3.39 10.22 -21.97
N GLY A 208 3.59 8.91 -21.97
CA GLY A 208 4.92 8.31 -21.83
C GLY A 208 5.78 8.42 -23.09
N ALA A 209 7.10 8.22 -22.92
CA ALA A 209 7.98 7.83 -24.01
C ALA A 209 7.67 6.37 -24.43
N PRO A 210 7.89 5.98 -25.70
CA PRO A 210 7.59 4.64 -26.17
C PRO A 210 8.36 3.59 -25.37
N ALA A 211 7.66 2.58 -24.85
CA ALA A 211 8.28 1.45 -24.18
C ALA A 211 9.17 0.69 -25.19
N PRO A 212 10.47 0.47 -24.90
CA PRO A 212 11.27 -0.40 -25.73
C PRO A 212 10.69 -1.82 -25.56
N MET A 213 10.33 -2.46 -26.67
CA MET A 213 9.84 -3.85 -26.73
C MET A 213 8.32 -4.03 -26.58
N SER A 214 7.53 -3.37 -27.41
CA SER A 214 6.20 -3.87 -27.82
C SER A 214 5.99 -3.49 -29.28
N GLY A 215 5.78 -4.49 -30.15
CA GLY A 215 5.43 -4.29 -31.55
C GLY A 215 4.02 -3.69 -31.66
N GLY A 216 3.93 -2.38 -31.46
CA GLY A 216 2.69 -1.60 -31.40
C GLY A 216 2.92 -0.37 -30.52
N VAL A 217 3.01 0.81 -31.13
CA VAL A 217 3.35 2.08 -30.45
C VAL A 217 2.10 2.63 -29.75
N GLU A 218 1.79 2.10 -28.57
CA GLU A 218 0.97 2.84 -27.59
C GLU A 218 1.87 3.18 -26.40
N CYS A 219 2.10 4.49 -26.21
CA CYS A 219 2.84 4.98 -25.06
C CYS A 219 1.97 4.80 -23.81
N ALA A 220 2.35 3.86 -22.93
CA ALA A 220 1.68 3.71 -21.64
C ALA A 220 1.89 4.99 -20.80
N PRO A 221 0.83 5.56 -20.19
CA PRO A 221 0.95 6.74 -19.35
C PRO A 221 1.92 6.51 -18.19
N GLN A 222 2.79 7.48 -17.92
CA GLN A 222 3.83 7.40 -16.90
C GLN A 222 3.48 8.25 -15.69
N PRO A 223 3.66 7.75 -14.45
CA PRO A 223 3.46 8.55 -13.26
C PRO A 223 4.55 9.62 -13.14
N LEU A 224 4.14 10.81 -12.73
CA LEU A 224 4.99 11.97 -12.50
C LEU A 224 4.59 12.65 -11.20
N LEU A 225 5.57 12.97 -10.35
CA LEU A 225 5.36 13.87 -9.22
C LEU A 225 5.19 15.29 -9.75
N SER A 226 3.93 15.72 -9.92
CA SER A 226 3.58 16.95 -10.66
C SER A 226 3.64 18.22 -9.82
N GLY A 227 3.75 18.09 -8.50
CA GLY A 227 3.83 19.23 -7.58
C GLY A 227 3.08 18.96 -6.28
N VAL A 228 2.37 19.98 -5.78
CA VAL A 228 1.66 19.92 -4.49
C VAL A 228 0.17 20.18 -4.71
N ALA A 229 -0.66 19.35 -4.11
CA ALA A 229 -2.10 19.58 -4.00
C ALA A 229 -2.41 20.41 -2.74
N ALA A 230 -3.14 21.52 -2.92
CA ALA A 230 -3.51 22.41 -1.84
C ALA A 230 -4.94 22.14 -1.37
N PHE A 231 -5.12 22.03 -0.05
CA PHE A 231 -6.41 21.75 0.57
C PHE A 231 -6.86 22.94 1.42
N GLN A 232 -8.15 23.26 1.33
CA GLN A 232 -8.80 24.15 2.28
C GLN A 232 -9.63 23.30 3.24
N SER A 233 -9.25 23.30 4.52
CA SER A 233 -9.76 22.34 5.51
C SER A 233 -9.50 20.91 5.03
N ASP A 234 -10.52 20.17 4.63
CA ASP A 234 -10.42 18.79 4.15
C ASP A 234 -10.70 18.63 2.66
N ARG A 235 -10.85 19.72 1.91
CA ARG A 235 -11.21 19.69 0.48
C ARG A 235 -10.09 20.19 -0.40
N LEU A 236 -9.81 19.43 -1.46
CA LEU A 236 -8.89 19.83 -2.52
C LEU A 236 -9.40 21.09 -3.21
N ARG A 237 -8.53 22.09 -3.35
CA ARG A 237 -8.84 23.36 -4.05
C ARG A 237 -8.08 23.54 -5.35
N GLY A 238 -6.93 22.90 -5.49
CA GLY A 238 -6.14 22.97 -6.71
C GLY A 238 -4.76 22.38 -6.54
N PHE A 239 -3.98 22.53 -7.60
CA PHE A 239 -2.61 22.05 -7.70
C PHE A 239 -1.67 23.23 -7.89
N LEU A 240 -0.53 23.17 -7.23
CA LEU A 240 0.63 24.02 -7.44
C LEU A 240 1.64 23.16 -8.18
N ASN A 241 1.81 23.41 -9.47
CA ASN A 241 2.73 22.66 -10.30
C ASN A 241 4.18 22.97 -9.89
N ALA A 242 5.05 21.98 -10.01
CA ALA A 242 6.49 22.16 -9.86
C ALA A 242 7.10 22.72 -11.16
N ASP A 243 6.73 23.95 -11.52
CA ASP A 243 7.40 24.74 -12.58
C ASP A 243 8.59 25.52 -12.01
#